data_AF-A0A8J7YAV6-F1
#
_entry.id   AF-A0A8J7YAV6-F1
#
_cell.length_a   1.000
_cell.length_b   1.000
_cell.length_c   1.000
_cell.angle_alpha   90.00
_cell.angle_beta   90.00
_cell.angle_gamma   90.00
#
_symmetry.space_group_name_H-M   'P 1'
#
loop_
_entity.id
_entity.type
_entity.pdbx_description
1 polymer ?
#
loop_
_entity_poly.entity_id
_entity_poly.type
_entity_poly.pdbx_seq_one_letter_code
_entity_poly.pdbx_strand_id
1 'polypeptide(L)'
;MYSVRQIISGLNNPSKILREIEKYSGKIQNKLLGCNFMLEDWDNLIILDACRYDMFKQMNTIEGKLEWRRSKGSATWEFSQNNFSDREYFDIVYVNANPRVSLVTEDTFHYQHDVWQNAWDSDQGTVMPNTMVQQTLEMERKYPKKRIVAHFLQPHHPFLGQTALAELRDLSGNTGARNEALNDNEQTGSGPDERDHIWAKLEKGEIELDIIREAYYESLQETLPYVDFLCSKLKGKTVVTSDHGNLLGEQSHPRLPWKTQRFAHPDHATAKVLVKVPWLVCPFDSRKFSIPETPEKRRSVYNEDSLEQKLESLGYK
;
A
#
# COMPACT_ATOMS: atom_id res chain seq x y z
N MET A 1 22.77 10.95 -10.31
CA MET A 1 24.24 10.95 -10.09
C MET A 1 24.52 11.63 -8.76
N TYR A 2 25.42 11.11 -7.91
CA TYR A 2 25.71 11.75 -6.62
C TYR A 2 26.53 13.04 -6.80
N SER A 3 26.14 14.10 -6.11
CA SER A 3 26.88 15.36 -6.07
C SER A 3 28.15 15.24 -5.22
N VAL A 4 29.15 16.09 -5.50
CA VAL A 4 30.39 16.18 -4.70
C VAL A 4 30.09 16.40 -3.20
N ARG A 5 29.03 17.15 -2.87
CA ARG A 5 28.58 17.35 -1.48
C ARG A 5 28.06 16.06 -0.82
N GLN A 6 27.34 15.22 -1.55
CA GLN A 6 26.85 13.92 -1.05
C GLN A 6 28.02 12.94 -0.83
N ILE A 7 29.01 12.94 -1.72
CA ILE A 7 30.23 12.13 -1.58
C ILE A 7 31.03 12.57 -0.33
N ILE A 8 31.24 13.87 -0.14
CA ILE A 8 31.94 14.41 1.05
C ILE A 8 31.14 14.13 2.33
N SER A 9 29.81 14.28 2.32
CA SER A 9 28.97 13.94 3.48
C SER A 9 29.02 12.45 3.83
N GLY A 10 29.12 11.57 2.82
CA GLY A 10 29.28 10.13 3.01
C GLY A 10 30.64 9.76 3.61
N LEU A 11 31.73 10.37 3.14
CA LEU A 11 33.07 10.15 3.69
C LEU A 11 33.17 10.60 5.16
N ASN A 12 32.51 11.70 5.51
CA ASN A 12 32.45 12.21 6.88
C ASN A 12 31.48 11.43 7.80
N ASN A 13 30.59 10.61 7.24
CA ASN A 13 29.67 9.77 8.00
C ASN A 13 29.45 8.43 7.30
N PRO A 14 30.34 7.43 7.53
CA PRO A 14 30.30 6.12 6.86
C PRO A 14 28.97 5.37 6.99
N SER A 15 28.19 5.65 8.05
CA SER A 15 26.86 5.06 8.23
C SER A 15 25.87 5.48 7.12
N LYS A 16 26.03 6.67 6.54
CA LYS A 16 25.20 7.13 5.40
C LYS A 16 25.51 6.36 4.13
N ILE A 17 26.79 6.04 3.88
CA ILE A 17 27.20 5.22 2.73
C ILE A 17 26.60 3.82 2.85
N LEU A 18 26.71 3.21 4.03
CA LEU A 18 26.12 1.89 4.28
C LEU A 18 24.60 1.89 4.05
N ARG A 19 23.90 2.94 4.53
CA ARG A 19 22.45 3.08 4.32
C ARG A 19 22.08 3.21 2.83
N GLU A 20 22.85 3.94 2.03
CA GLU A 20 22.62 4.04 0.59
C GLU A 20 22.87 2.71 -0.14
N ILE A 21 23.92 1.98 0.26
CA ILE A 21 24.19 0.63 -0.25
C ILE A 21 23.03 -0.30 0.10
N GLU A 22 22.50 -0.22 1.33
CA GLU A 22 21.33 -0.98 1.75
C GLU A 22 20.09 -0.64 0.95
N LYS A 23 19.81 0.65 0.73
CA LYS A 23 18.68 1.10 -0.10
C LYS A 23 18.80 0.54 -1.53
N TYR A 24 19.99 0.61 -2.12
CA TYR A 24 20.23 0.10 -3.47
C TYR A 24 20.12 -1.44 -3.55
N SER A 25 20.73 -2.14 -2.59
CA SER A 25 20.64 -3.59 -2.46
C SER A 25 19.21 -4.05 -2.27
N GLY A 26 18.46 -3.38 -1.39
CA GLY A 26 17.07 -3.68 -1.12
C GLY A 26 16.16 -3.44 -2.31
N LYS A 27 16.38 -2.37 -3.08
CA LYS A 27 15.67 -2.12 -4.34
C LYS A 27 15.81 -3.29 -5.32
N ILE A 28 17.04 -3.81 -5.48
CA ILE A 28 17.31 -4.97 -6.33
C ILE A 28 16.68 -6.23 -5.74
N GLN A 29 16.88 -6.47 -4.44
CA GLN A 29 16.41 -7.67 -3.76
C GLN A 29 14.89 -7.78 -3.76
N ASN A 30 14.18 -6.70 -3.49
CA ASN A 30 12.72 -6.68 -3.48
C ASN A 30 12.17 -6.95 -4.89
N LYS A 31 12.70 -6.27 -5.93
CA LYS A 31 12.27 -6.50 -7.32
C LYS A 31 12.52 -7.95 -7.79
N LEU A 32 13.69 -8.53 -7.47
CA LEU A 32 14.09 -9.85 -7.96
C LEU A 32 13.53 -11.03 -7.16
N LEU A 33 13.48 -10.93 -5.82
CA LEU A 33 13.03 -12.02 -4.96
C LEU A 33 11.54 -11.98 -4.64
N GLY A 34 10.88 -10.83 -4.86
CA GLY A 34 9.45 -10.70 -4.63
C GLY A 34 8.63 -11.50 -5.64
N CYS A 35 7.55 -12.08 -5.16
CA CYS A 35 6.56 -12.80 -5.94
C CYS A 35 5.93 -11.87 -6.98
N ASN A 36 5.89 -12.31 -8.23
CA ASN A 36 5.08 -11.64 -9.25
C ASN A 36 3.64 -12.18 -9.14
N PHE A 37 2.81 -11.54 -8.31
CA PHE A 37 1.44 -11.98 -8.12
C PHE A 37 0.62 -11.93 -9.42
N MET A 38 1.01 -11.14 -10.42
CA MET A 38 0.31 -11.11 -11.71
C MET A 38 0.42 -12.44 -12.48
N LEU A 39 1.39 -13.29 -12.14
CA LEU A 39 1.56 -14.64 -12.68
C LEU A 39 0.94 -15.72 -11.79
N GLU A 40 0.48 -15.37 -10.59
CA GLU A 40 -0.22 -16.30 -9.70
C GLU A 40 -1.65 -16.54 -10.21
N ASP A 41 -2.19 -17.70 -9.86
CA ASP A 41 -3.52 -18.13 -10.28
C ASP A 41 -4.59 -17.53 -9.35
N TRP A 42 -5.27 -16.47 -9.79
CA TRP A 42 -6.39 -15.82 -9.11
C TRP A 42 -7.31 -15.12 -10.12
N ASP A 43 -8.58 -14.98 -9.73
CA ASP A 43 -9.60 -14.23 -10.48
C ASP A 43 -9.91 -12.90 -9.79
N ASN A 44 -9.83 -12.87 -8.45
CA ASN A 44 -9.96 -11.66 -7.64
C ASN A 44 -8.81 -11.58 -6.64
N LEU A 45 -8.20 -10.41 -6.52
CA LEU A 45 -7.15 -10.12 -5.56
C LEU A 45 -7.60 -8.98 -4.65
N ILE A 46 -7.76 -9.25 -3.37
CA ILE A 46 -8.04 -8.24 -2.35
C ILE A 46 -6.72 -7.91 -1.66
N ILE A 47 -6.29 -6.66 -1.73
CA ILE A 47 -5.04 -6.16 -1.15
C ILE A 47 -5.39 -5.30 0.06
N LEU A 48 -4.84 -5.64 1.23
CA LEU A 48 -4.88 -4.83 2.44
C LEU A 48 -3.58 -4.05 2.58
N ASP A 49 -3.63 -2.71 2.59
CA ASP A 49 -2.44 -1.85 2.65
C ASP A 49 -1.65 -2.02 3.96
N ALA A 50 -0.35 -2.24 3.85
CA ALA A 50 0.59 -2.41 4.97
C ALA A 50 0.23 -3.53 5.96
N CYS A 51 -0.53 -4.54 5.52
CA CYS A 51 -1.01 -5.65 6.34
C CYS A 51 0.08 -6.70 6.61
N ARG A 52 0.58 -6.74 7.84
CA ARG A 52 1.60 -7.70 8.26
C ARG A 52 1.06 -9.13 8.28
N TYR A 53 1.87 -10.08 7.82
CA TYR A 53 1.53 -11.50 7.85
C TYR A 53 1.18 -12.05 9.24
N ASP A 54 1.95 -11.68 10.26
CA ASP A 54 1.76 -12.18 11.63
C ASP A 54 0.46 -11.66 12.26
N MET A 55 0.19 -10.36 12.12
CA MET A 55 -1.04 -9.75 12.63
C MET A 55 -2.27 -10.21 11.85
N PHE A 56 -2.18 -10.33 10.52
CA PHE A 56 -3.24 -10.94 9.72
C PHE A 56 -3.51 -12.36 10.19
N LYS A 57 -2.48 -13.20 10.33
CA LYS A 57 -2.63 -14.58 10.78
C LYS A 57 -3.30 -14.68 12.16
N GLN A 58 -3.02 -13.75 13.06
CA GLN A 58 -3.62 -13.72 14.39
C GLN A 58 -5.09 -13.31 14.36
N MET A 59 -5.45 -12.33 13.53
CA MET A 59 -6.81 -11.74 13.50
C MET A 59 -7.74 -12.38 12.46
N ASN A 60 -7.20 -13.14 11.50
CA ASN A 60 -7.96 -13.65 10.37
C ASN A 60 -9.08 -14.61 10.81
N THR A 61 -10.31 -14.22 10.52
CA THR A 61 -11.51 -15.04 10.66
C THR A 61 -12.03 -15.60 9.34
N ILE A 62 -11.46 -15.17 8.20
CA ILE A 62 -11.89 -15.56 6.86
C ILE A 62 -11.48 -17.02 6.60
N GLU A 63 -12.42 -17.82 6.11
CA GLU A 63 -12.15 -19.21 5.73
C GLU A 63 -11.19 -19.28 4.52
N GLY A 64 -10.22 -20.18 4.58
CA GLY A 64 -9.34 -20.43 3.45
C GLY A 64 -8.00 -21.03 3.84
N LYS A 65 -7.14 -21.20 2.83
CA LYS A 65 -5.76 -21.70 3.02
C LYS A 65 -4.80 -20.52 3.11
N LEU A 66 -4.32 -20.23 4.32
CA LEU A 66 -3.35 -19.16 4.55
C LEU A 66 -1.92 -19.61 4.23
N GLU A 67 -1.34 -19.01 3.21
CA GLU A 67 0.07 -19.07 2.88
C GLU A 67 0.71 -17.68 3.03
N TRP A 68 1.97 -17.54 2.60
CA TRP A 68 2.62 -16.23 2.50
C TRP A 68 3.26 -16.08 1.13
N ARG A 69 3.46 -14.83 0.72
CA ARG A 69 4.31 -14.47 -0.42
C ARG A 69 5.33 -13.42 0.01
N ARG A 70 6.44 -13.34 -0.74
CA ARG A 70 7.36 -12.21 -0.61
C ARG A 70 6.84 -11.07 -1.47
N SER A 71 6.58 -9.90 -0.91
CA SER A 71 6.25 -8.71 -1.69
C SER A 71 7.46 -8.21 -2.47
N LYS A 72 7.18 -7.58 -3.63
CA LYS A 72 8.17 -6.83 -4.41
C LYS A 72 8.38 -5.40 -3.90
N GLY A 73 7.67 -4.96 -2.88
CA GLY A 73 7.88 -3.66 -2.26
C GLY A 73 7.80 -3.76 -0.75
N SER A 74 8.53 -2.88 -0.06
CA SER A 74 8.35 -2.66 1.37
C SER A 74 7.42 -1.49 1.69
N ALA A 75 6.94 -0.78 0.66
CA ALA A 75 6.00 0.33 0.69
C ALA A 75 5.13 0.31 -0.59
N THR A 76 3.95 0.92 -0.57
CA THR A 76 2.98 0.87 -1.69
C THR A 76 3.56 1.39 -3.01
N TRP A 77 4.35 2.46 -2.98
CA TRP A 77 4.95 3.02 -4.19
C TRP A 77 5.94 2.03 -4.84
N GLU A 78 6.86 1.46 -4.04
CA GLU A 78 7.81 0.44 -4.53
C GLU A 78 7.07 -0.80 -5.03
N PHE A 79 6.05 -1.25 -4.30
CA PHE A 79 5.20 -2.38 -4.71
C PHE A 79 4.56 -2.11 -6.07
N SER A 80 3.98 -0.92 -6.25
CA SER A 80 3.28 -0.55 -7.47
C SER A 80 4.25 -0.44 -8.65
N GLN A 81 5.38 0.25 -8.47
CA GLN A 81 6.42 0.35 -9.49
C GLN A 81 6.92 -1.02 -9.95
N ASN A 82 7.22 -1.92 -9.00
CA ASN A 82 7.83 -3.21 -9.33
C ASN A 82 6.86 -4.24 -9.93
N ASN A 83 5.54 -4.00 -9.85
CA ASN A 83 4.52 -4.89 -10.40
C ASN A 83 3.83 -4.35 -11.66
N PHE A 84 3.71 -3.03 -11.79
CA PHE A 84 2.84 -2.41 -12.79
C PHE A 84 3.59 -1.65 -13.89
N SER A 85 4.72 -1.00 -13.60
CA SER A 85 5.35 -0.07 -14.57
C SER A 85 5.92 -0.71 -15.83
N ASP A 86 6.15 -2.03 -15.85
CA ASP A 86 6.84 -2.71 -16.95
C ASP A 86 5.87 -3.42 -17.93
N ARG A 87 4.54 -3.43 -17.67
CA ARG A 87 3.55 -4.19 -18.45
C ARG A 87 2.12 -3.63 -18.40
N GLU A 88 1.36 -3.90 -19.44
CA GLU A 88 -0.08 -3.62 -19.52
C GLU A 88 -0.91 -4.86 -19.10
N TYR A 89 -2.04 -4.63 -18.43
CA TYR A 89 -2.92 -5.64 -17.88
C TYR A 89 -4.40 -5.34 -18.18
N PHE A 90 -4.76 -5.34 -19.47
CA PHE A 90 -6.11 -5.00 -19.96
C PHE A 90 -7.19 -6.06 -19.74
N ASP A 91 -6.88 -7.09 -18.95
CA ASP A 91 -7.84 -8.06 -18.45
C ASP A 91 -8.22 -7.80 -16.98
N ILE A 92 -7.65 -6.75 -16.35
CA ILE A 92 -7.87 -6.39 -14.96
C ILE A 92 -8.66 -5.09 -14.82
N VAL A 93 -9.62 -5.10 -13.90
CA VAL A 93 -10.22 -3.90 -13.31
C VAL A 93 -9.63 -3.67 -11.92
N TYR A 94 -9.04 -2.49 -11.70
CA TYR A 94 -8.39 -2.14 -10.45
C TYR A 94 -9.24 -1.16 -9.65
N VAL A 95 -9.78 -1.58 -8.51
CA VAL A 95 -10.57 -0.76 -7.58
C VAL A 95 -9.64 -0.26 -6.48
N ASN A 96 -9.37 1.04 -6.47
CA ASN A 96 -8.24 1.61 -5.75
C ASN A 96 -8.68 2.61 -4.65
N ALA A 97 -8.37 2.32 -3.39
CA ALA A 97 -8.47 3.29 -2.30
C ALA A 97 -7.16 4.06 -2.05
N ASN A 98 -6.02 3.68 -2.65
CA ASN A 98 -4.73 4.26 -2.32
C ASN A 98 -4.25 5.27 -3.39
N PRO A 99 -4.14 6.58 -3.06
CA PRO A 99 -3.69 7.60 -4.01
C PRO A 99 -2.28 7.38 -4.58
N ARG A 100 -1.39 6.69 -3.84
CA ARG A 100 0.00 6.44 -4.29
C ARG A 100 0.06 5.49 -5.48
N VAL A 101 -0.91 4.57 -5.61
CA VAL A 101 -0.98 3.63 -6.74
C VAL A 101 -1.20 4.39 -8.04
N SER A 102 -2.13 5.35 -8.06
CA SER A 102 -2.49 6.14 -9.25
C SER A 102 -1.33 6.95 -9.82
N LEU A 103 -0.28 7.23 -9.04
CA LEU A 103 0.90 7.96 -9.49
C LEU A 103 1.79 7.15 -10.45
N VAL A 104 1.61 5.82 -10.53
CA VAL A 104 2.50 4.94 -11.31
C VAL A 104 1.77 3.90 -12.16
N THR A 105 0.43 3.95 -12.23
CA THR A 105 -0.41 2.98 -12.95
C THR A 105 -1.26 3.60 -14.06
N GLU A 106 -0.87 4.76 -14.58
CA GLU A 106 -1.53 5.36 -15.75
C GLU A 106 -1.53 4.38 -16.93
N ASP A 107 -2.68 4.26 -17.60
CA ASP A 107 -2.93 3.35 -18.74
C ASP A 107 -2.50 1.88 -18.54
N THR A 108 -2.43 1.39 -17.31
CA THR A 108 -1.93 0.05 -17.01
C THR A 108 -3.02 -1.03 -17.04
N PHE A 109 -4.26 -0.70 -16.69
CA PHE A 109 -5.35 -1.68 -16.51
C PHE A 109 -6.45 -1.51 -17.56
N HIS A 110 -7.37 -2.48 -17.67
CA HIS A 110 -8.57 -2.31 -18.51
C HIS A 110 -9.37 -1.09 -18.07
N TYR A 111 -9.54 -0.98 -16.75
CA TYR A 111 -10.17 0.13 -16.07
C TYR A 111 -9.59 0.23 -14.66
N GLN A 112 -9.30 1.44 -14.21
CA GLN A 112 -8.95 1.70 -12.81
C GLN A 112 -9.99 2.64 -12.22
N HIS A 113 -10.62 2.21 -11.15
CA HIS A 113 -11.63 2.93 -10.39
C HIS A 113 -11.00 3.52 -9.14
N ASP A 114 -10.60 4.79 -9.21
CA ASP A 114 -9.96 5.51 -8.10
C ASP A 114 -11.01 5.99 -7.08
N VAL A 115 -11.39 5.10 -6.16
CA VAL A 115 -12.40 5.35 -5.11
C VAL A 115 -11.98 6.49 -4.20
N TRP A 116 -10.69 6.63 -3.94
CA TRP A 116 -10.12 7.70 -3.10
C TRP A 116 -10.39 9.12 -3.61
N GLN A 117 -10.68 9.28 -4.90
CA GLN A 117 -11.05 10.58 -5.46
C GLN A 117 -12.47 10.97 -5.07
N ASN A 118 -13.41 10.04 -5.21
CA ASN A 118 -14.84 10.33 -5.24
C ASN A 118 -15.63 9.87 -4.00
N ALA A 119 -15.06 8.99 -3.17
CA ALA A 119 -15.72 8.42 -2.00
C ALA A 119 -14.77 8.36 -0.78
N TRP A 120 -14.03 9.45 -0.58
CA TRP A 120 -13.19 9.66 0.59
C TRP A 120 -14.03 10.07 1.80
N ASP A 121 -13.76 9.46 2.95
CA ASP A 121 -14.32 9.88 4.23
C ASP A 121 -13.35 10.88 4.89
N SER A 122 -13.73 12.16 4.91
CA SER A 122 -12.88 13.22 5.47
C SER A 122 -12.75 13.15 6.98
N ASP A 123 -13.75 12.60 7.69
CA ASP A 123 -13.73 12.49 9.14
C ASP A 123 -12.77 11.39 9.60
N GLN A 124 -12.66 10.32 8.80
CA GLN A 124 -11.75 9.20 9.04
C GLN A 124 -10.40 9.34 8.31
N GLY A 125 -10.30 10.26 7.35
CA GLY A 125 -9.08 10.46 6.55
C GLY A 125 -8.71 9.24 5.68
N THR A 126 -9.71 8.47 5.23
CA THR A 126 -9.51 7.25 4.44
C THR A 126 -10.75 6.91 3.61
N VAL A 127 -10.66 5.88 2.75
CA VAL A 127 -11.85 5.23 2.17
C VAL A 127 -12.28 4.13 3.11
N MET A 128 -13.56 4.12 3.49
CA MET A 128 -14.09 3.14 4.43
C MET A 128 -14.21 1.73 3.82
N PRO A 129 -14.01 0.65 4.62
CA PRO A 129 -14.10 -0.73 4.12
C PRO A 129 -15.45 -1.06 3.46
N ASN A 130 -16.56 -0.57 4.01
CA ASN A 130 -17.89 -0.74 3.42
C ASN A 130 -18.02 -0.09 2.03
N THR A 131 -17.46 1.11 1.85
CA THR A 131 -17.39 1.82 0.57
C THR A 131 -16.58 0.99 -0.43
N MET A 132 -15.42 0.46 -0.02
CA MET A 132 -14.61 -0.41 -0.89
C MET A 132 -15.36 -1.67 -1.33
N VAL A 133 -16.13 -2.31 -0.45
CA VAL A 133 -16.99 -3.45 -0.80
C VAL A 133 -18.03 -3.03 -1.85
N GLN A 134 -18.75 -1.93 -1.62
CA GLN A 134 -19.81 -1.47 -2.53
C GLN A 134 -19.25 -1.17 -3.92
N GLN A 135 -18.15 -0.42 -3.99
CA GLN A 135 -17.50 -0.04 -5.24
C GLN A 135 -16.91 -1.25 -5.96
N THR A 136 -16.35 -2.22 -5.24
CA THR A 136 -15.83 -3.46 -5.84
C THR A 136 -16.95 -4.31 -6.44
N LEU A 137 -18.07 -4.47 -5.73
CA LEU A 137 -19.22 -5.22 -6.25
C LEU A 137 -19.88 -4.52 -7.43
N GLU A 138 -19.83 -3.19 -7.50
CA GLU A 138 -20.27 -2.45 -8.69
C GLU A 138 -19.40 -2.75 -9.90
N MET A 139 -18.07 -2.74 -9.73
CA MET A 139 -17.14 -3.08 -10.81
C MET A 139 -17.25 -4.54 -11.24
N GLU A 140 -17.51 -5.48 -10.32
CA GLU A 140 -17.81 -6.88 -10.65
C GLU A 140 -19.05 -7.02 -11.54
N ARG A 141 -20.11 -6.27 -11.25
CA ARG A 141 -21.32 -6.26 -12.10
C ARG A 141 -21.07 -5.64 -13.46
N LYS A 142 -20.27 -4.56 -13.52
CA LYS A 142 -19.96 -3.84 -14.77
C LYS A 142 -19.02 -4.64 -15.67
N TYR A 143 -18.06 -5.36 -15.08
CA TYR A 143 -17.01 -6.09 -15.79
C TYR A 143 -16.90 -7.56 -15.36
N PRO A 144 -17.95 -8.38 -15.51
CA PRO A 144 -18.01 -9.74 -14.96
C PRO A 144 -17.02 -10.74 -15.58
N LYS A 145 -16.38 -10.36 -16.68
CA LYS A 145 -15.35 -11.16 -17.38
C LYS A 145 -13.93 -10.65 -17.12
N LYS A 146 -13.73 -9.66 -16.26
CA LYS A 146 -12.41 -9.15 -15.92
C LYS A 146 -11.96 -9.69 -14.57
N ARG A 147 -10.64 -9.87 -14.43
CA ARG A 147 -10.04 -10.06 -13.11
C ARG A 147 -10.20 -8.77 -12.31
N ILE A 148 -10.38 -8.88 -11.00
CA ILE A 148 -10.52 -7.71 -10.13
C ILE A 148 -9.35 -7.63 -9.17
N VAL A 149 -8.79 -6.44 -9.01
CA VAL A 149 -7.95 -6.09 -7.87
C VAL A 149 -8.72 -5.08 -7.03
N ALA A 150 -8.91 -5.34 -5.74
CA ALA A 150 -9.53 -4.42 -4.78
C ALA A 150 -8.49 -4.06 -3.71
N HIS A 151 -8.00 -2.82 -3.72
CA HIS A 151 -6.94 -2.37 -2.84
C HIS A 151 -7.51 -1.45 -1.76
N PHE A 152 -7.62 -1.98 -0.55
CA PHE A 152 -8.08 -1.28 0.66
C PHE A 152 -6.92 -0.52 1.29
N LEU A 153 -7.22 0.63 1.92
CA LEU A 153 -6.25 1.38 2.71
C LEU A 153 -6.01 0.80 4.11
N GLN A 154 -6.86 -0.10 4.58
CA GLN A 154 -6.71 -0.71 5.90
C GLN A 154 -5.82 -1.97 5.81
N PRO A 155 -5.05 -2.27 6.88
CA PRO A 155 -4.99 -1.58 8.17
C PRO A 155 -4.00 -0.41 8.26
N HIS A 156 -3.42 0.07 7.16
CA HIS A 156 -2.54 1.26 7.19
C HIS A 156 -3.22 2.48 7.83
N HIS A 157 -2.42 3.41 8.40
CA HIS A 157 -2.95 4.61 9.05
C HIS A 157 -3.57 5.60 8.03
N PRO A 158 -4.63 6.36 8.36
CA PRO A 158 -5.31 6.43 9.65
C PRO A 158 -5.99 5.11 10.05
N PHE A 159 -5.75 4.70 11.29
CA PHE A 159 -6.34 3.47 11.82
C PHE A 159 -7.83 3.68 12.08
N LEU A 160 -8.61 2.61 11.95
CA LEU A 160 -10.00 2.56 12.42
C LEU A 160 -10.02 1.96 13.84
N GLY A 161 -11.08 2.26 14.59
CA GLY A 161 -11.28 1.69 15.92
C GLY A 161 -11.37 2.73 17.04
N GLN A 162 -11.70 2.26 18.23
CA GLN A 162 -11.93 3.11 19.40
C GLN A 162 -10.64 3.78 19.87
N THR A 163 -9.53 3.05 19.89
CA THR A 163 -8.21 3.59 20.28
C THR A 163 -7.76 4.65 19.28
N ALA A 164 -7.97 4.42 17.98
CA ALA A 164 -7.65 5.42 16.95
C ALA A 164 -8.46 6.72 17.14
N LEU A 165 -9.77 6.60 17.41
CA LEU A 165 -10.65 7.75 17.66
C LEU A 165 -10.30 8.51 18.94
N ALA A 166 -9.87 7.81 19.99
CA ALA A 166 -9.53 8.40 21.27
C ALA A 166 -8.16 9.08 21.28
N GLU A 167 -7.15 8.44 20.67
CA GLU A 167 -5.74 8.80 20.88
C GLU A 167 -5.04 9.33 19.62
N LEU A 168 -5.56 9.04 18.42
CA LEU A 168 -4.83 9.25 17.14
C LEU A 168 -5.58 10.13 16.13
N ARG A 169 -6.77 10.62 16.47
CA ARG A 169 -7.70 11.29 15.54
C ARG A 169 -7.11 12.53 14.84
N ASP A 170 -6.33 13.33 15.57
CA ASP A 170 -5.77 14.59 15.05
C ASP A 170 -4.43 14.39 14.31
N LEU A 171 -4.01 13.14 14.11
CA LEU A 171 -2.74 12.82 13.46
C LEU A 171 -2.92 12.68 11.96
N SER A 172 -1.94 13.18 11.24
CA SER A 172 -1.96 13.12 9.79
C SER A 172 -1.75 11.69 9.27
N GLY A 173 -2.52 11.34 8.23
CA GLY A 173 -2.38 10.10 7.48
C GLY A 173 -2.45 10.33 5.98
N ASN A 174 -3.23 9.51 5.27
CA ASN A 174 -3.26 9.49 3.80
C ASN A 174 -3.88 10.74 3.14
N THR A 175 -4.43 11.68 3.92
CA THR A 175 -4.92 12.98 3.43
C THR A 175 -3.84 13.76 2.66
N GLY A 176 -2.59 13.74 3.12
CA GLY A 176 -1.49 14.42 2.42
C GLY A 176 -1.23 13.82 1.04
N ALA A 177 -1.16 12.49 0.94
CA ALA A 177 -0.99 11.79 -0.33
C ALA A 177 -2.19 12.00 -1.28
N ARG A 178 -3.40 12.10 -0.74
CA ARG A 178 -4.61 12.42 -1.51
C ARG A 178 -4.54 13.83 -2.09
N ASN A 179 -4.25 14.85 -1.27
CA ASN A 179 -4.16 16.24 -1.73
C ASN A 179 -3.05 16.40 -2.78
N GLU A 180 -1.90 15.76 -2.55
CA GLU A 180 -0.81 15.68 -3.51
C GLU A 180 -1.32 15.08 -4.83
N ALA A 181 -2.07 13.97 -4.80
CA ALA A 181 -2.60 13.30 -5.99
C ALA A 181 -3.72 14.06 -6.71
N LEU A 182 -4.40 15.01 -6.06
CA LEU A 182 -5.43 15.88 -6.65
C LEU A 182 -4.88 17.15 -7.31
N ASN A 183 -3.57 17.41 -7.22
CA ASN A 183 -2.93 18.66 -7.67
C ASN A 183 -3.57 19.92 -7.03
N ASP A 184 -4.08 19.79 -5.81
CA ASP A 184 -4.68 20.93 -5.10
C ASP A 184 -3.56 21.83 -4.57
N ASN A 185 -3.14 22.78 -5.42
CA ASN A 185 -2.10 23.76 -5.15
C ASN A 185 -2.64 24.98 -4.37
N GLU A 186 -3.65 24.81 -3.52
CA GLU A 186 -3.83 25.77 -2.43
C GLU A 186 -2.60 25.63 -1.52
N GLN A 187 -1.77 26.68 -1.53
CA GLN A 187 -0.67 26.90 -0.60
C GLN A 187 -1.19 26.90 0.85
N THR A 188 -1.48 25.73 1.39
CA THR A 188 -1.23 25.47 2.80
C THR A 188 0.17 24.90 2.85
N GLY A 189 1.12 25.75 3.23
CA GLY A 189 2.53 25.39 3.30
C GLY A 189 2.72 24.13 4.11
N SER A 190 3.55 23.22 3.59
CA SER A 190 3.80 21.88 4.13
C SER A 190 2.56 20.99 4.04
N GLY A 191 2.67 19.85 3.34
CA GLY A 191 1.86 18.68 3.75
C GLY A 191 1.97 18.54 5.28
N PRO A 192 0.98 17.91 5.95
CA PRO A 192 0.88 17.94 7.40
C PRO A 192 2.26 17.77 8.01
N ASP A 193 2.65 18.75 8.83
CA ASP A 193 4.01 18.95 9.30
C ASP A 193 4.64 17.58 9.58
N GLU A 194 5.85 17.29 9.06
CA GLU A 194 6.54 16.02 9.37
C GLU A 194 6.59 15.78 10.90
N ARG A 195 6.47 16.86 11.69
CA ARG A 195 6.34 16.88 13.14
C ARG A 195 5.05 16.27 13.71
N ASP A 196 3.95 16.25 12.97
CA ASP A 196 2.63 15.74 13.36
C ASP A 196 2.28 14.36 12.78
N HIS A 197 3.20 13.76 12.02
CA HIS A 197 3.05 12.40 11.52
C HIS A 197 3.14 11.38 12.67
N ILE A 198 2.24 10.40 12.70
CA ILE A 198 2.12 9.41 13.80
C ILE A 198 3.45 8.75 14.20
N TRP A 199 4.25 8.36 13.20
CA TRP A 199 5.57 7.73 13.43
C TRP A 199 6.60 8.69 14.04
N ALA A 200 6.55 9.99 13.70
CA ALA A 200 7.44 10.99 14.30
C ALA A 200 7.10 11.22 15.77
N LYS A 201 5.80 11.23 16.12
CA LYS A 201 5.35 11.31 17.52
C LYS A 201 5.74 10.07 18.33
N LEU A 202 5.61 8.89 17.74
CA LEU A 202 6.10 7.64 18.35
C LEU A 202 7.62 7.68 18.60
N GLU A 203 8.42 8.13 17.62
CA GLU A 203 9.88 8.23 17.76
C GLU A 203 10.32 9.22 18.85
N LYS A 204 9.52 10.27 19.09
CA LYS A 204 9.73 11.24 20.18
C LYS A 204 9.23 10.74 21.54
N GLY A 205 8.53 9.61 21.59
CA GLY A 205 7.86 9.11 22.80
C GLY A 205 6.63 9.92 23.21
N GLU A 206 6.03 10.67 22.28
CA GLU A 206 4.76 11.38 22.51
C GLU A 206 3.55 10.43 22.45
N ILE A 207 3.71 9.27 21.80
CA ILE A 207 2.71 8.21 21.68
C ILE A 207 3.37 6.89 22.03
N GLU A 208 2.72 6.09 22.86
CA GLU A 208 3.19 4.76 23.22
C GLU A 208 2.96 3.77 22.06
N LEU A 209 3.94 2.89 21.84
CA LEU A 209 3.87 1.89 20.77
C LEU A 209 2.65 0.95 20.89
N ASP A 210 2.21 0.67 22.11
CA ASP A 210 1.08 -0.22 22.36
C ASP A 210 -0.25 0.41 21.93
N ILE A 211 -0.40 1.75 21.99
CA ILE A 211 -1.56 2.47 21.44
C ILE A 211 -1.64 2.24 19.92
N ILE A 212 -0.51 2.33 19.23
CA ILE A 212 -0.44 2.11 17.77
C ILE A 212 -0.73 0.65 17.43
N ARG A 213 -0.22 -0.30 18.22
CA ARG A 213 -0.49 -1.73 18.02
C ARG A 213 -1.96 -2.04 18.20
N GLU A 214 -2.59 -1.49 19.24
CA GLU A 214 -4.01 -1.67 19.51
C GLU A 214 -4.86 -1.08 18.37
N ALA A 215 -4.61 0.17 17.97
CA ALA A 215 -5.30 0.80 16.84
C ALA A 215 -5.13 0.02 15.53
N TYR A 216 -3.95 -0.56 15.28
CA TYR A 216 -3.72 -1.43 14.12
C TYR A 216 -4.59 -2.70 14.19
N TYR A 217 -4.65 -3.36 15.35
CA TYR A 217 -5.48 -4.55 15.54
C TYR A 217 -6.98 -4.25 15.42
N GLU A 218 -7.45 -3.14 16.00
CA GLU A 218 -8.83 -2.68 15.84
C GLU A 218 -9.15 -2.38 14.37
N SER A 219 -8.24 -1.73 13.64
CA SER A 219 -8.41 -1.47 12.20
C SER A 219 -8.58 -2.75 11.39
N LEU A 220 -7.79 -3.80 11.70
CA LEU A 220 -8.00 -5.13 11.13
C LEU A 220 -9.35 -5.73 11.56
N GLN A 221 -9.71 -5.64 12.82
CA GLN A 221 -10.95 -6.20 13.36
C GLN A 221 -12.19 -5.56 12.70
N GLU A 222 -12.17 -4.26 12.47
CA GLU A 222 -13.21 -3.53 11.74
C GLU A 222 -13.24 -3.90 10.25
N THR A 223 -12.08 -4.14 9.64
CA THR A 223 -11.97 -4.34 8.18
C THR A 223 -12.27 -5.77 7.73
N LEU A 224 -11.78 -6.78 8.46
CA LEU A 224 -11.86 -8.18 8.05
C LEU A 224 -13.30 -8.70 7.80
N PRO A 225 -14.34 -8.30 8.57
CA PRO A 225 -15.72 -8.68 8.26
C PRO A 225 -16.19 -8.22 6.87
N TYR A 226 -15.75 -7.05 6.41
CA TYR A 226 -16.07 -6.54 5.08
C TYR A 226 -15.33 -7.31 3.98
N VAL A 227 -14.07 -7.68 4.25
CA VAL A 227 -13.26 -8.51 3.34
C VAL A 227 -13.86 -9.90 3.21
N ASP A 228 -14.26 -10.51 4.33
CA ASP A 228 -14.93 -11.81 4.38
C ASP A 228 -16.22 -11.79 3.55
N PHE A 229 -17.07 -10.78 3.80
CA PHE A 229 -18.27 -10.57 3.03
C PHE A 229 -17.97 -10.44 1.54
N LEU A 230 -16.98 -9.63 1.15
CA LEU A 230 -16.59 -9.46 -0.25
C LEU A 230 -16.12 -10.79 -0.87
N CYS A 231 -15.30 -11.57 -0.16
CA CYS A 231 -14.87 -12.90 -0.59
C CYS A 231 -16.07 -13.81 -0.89
N SER A 232 -17.11 -13.78 -0.04
CA SER A 232 -18.33 -14.58 -0.23
C SER A 232 -19.21 -14.16 -1.43
N LYS A 233 -19.01 -12.95 -1.96
CA LYS A 233 -19.83 -12.39 -3.05
C LYS A 233 -19.15 -12.41 -4.41
N LEU A 234 -17.82 -12.38 -4.44
CA LEU A 234 -17.08 -12.39 -5.69
C LEU A 234 -17.09 -13.79 -6.32
N LYS A 235 -17.38 -13.85 -7.62
CA LYS A 235 -17.24 -15.09 -8.40
C LYS A 235 -15.77 -15.30 -8.75
N GLY A 236 -15.29 -16.54 -8.72
CA GLY A 236 -13.91 -16.84 -9.08
C GLY A 236 -13.01 -17.12 -7.88
N LYS A 237 -11.79 -17.56 -8.18
CA LYS A 237 -10.76 -17.78 -7.16
C LYS A 237 -10.32 -16.45 -6.55
N THR A 238 -10.73 -16.20 -5.31
CA THR A 238 -10.40 -14.98 -4.57
C THR A 238 -9.21 -15.22 -3.66
N VAL A 239 -8.26 -14.28 -3.68
CA VAL A 239 -7.09 -14.25 -2.80
C VAL A 239 -7.08 -12.96 -2.00
N VAL A 240 -6.87 -13.06 -0.68
CA VAL A 240 -6.57 -11.91 0.19
C VAL A 240 -5.06 -11.85 0.45
N THR A 241 -4.46 -10.70 0.19
CA THR A 241 -3.02 -10.45 0.33
C THR A 241 -2.77 -9.05 0.87
N SER A 242 -1.50 -8.68 0.98
CA SER A 242 -1.06 -7.32 1.23
C SER A 242 -0.03 -6.88 0.19
N ASP A 243 0.10 -5.57 0.00
CA ASP A 243 1.16 -4.96 -0.80
C ASP A 243 2.49 -4.95 -0.04
N HIS A 244 2.48 -4.70 1.27
CA HIS A 244 3.63 -4.80 2.17
C HIS A 244 3.18 -4.92 3.64
N GLY A 245 4.10 -4.99 4.59
CA GLY A 245 3.79 -4.93 6.02
C GLY A 245 4.20 -3.60 6.65
N ASN A 246 4.30 -3.56 7.98
CA ASN A 246 4.66 -2.35 8.72
C ASN A 246 5.63 -2.66 9.85
N LEU A 247 6.65 -1.82 10.04
CA LEU A 247 7.54 -1.89 11.20
C LEU A 247 6.87 -1.25 12.41
N LEU A 248 6.93 -1.95 13.54
CA LEU A 248 6.44 -1.55 14.85
C LEU A 248 7.59 -1.67 15.88
N GLY A 249 8.77 -1.16 15.50
CA GLY A 249 9.96 -1.15 16.34
C GLY A 249 10.95 -2.29 16.08
N GLU A 250 10.73 -3.13 15.06
CA GLU A 250 11.71 -4.12 14.65
C GLU A 250 12.98 -3.48 14.05
N GLN A 251 14.09 -4.22 14.11
CA GLN A 251 15.35 -3.81 13.50
C GLN A 251 15.25 -3.90 11.97
N SER A 252 15.73 -2.89 11.25
CA SER A 252 15.72 -2.93 9.78
C SER A 252 16.73 -3.88 9.16
N HIS A 253 17.82 -4.22 9.86
CA HIS A 253 18.84 -5.12 9.31
C HIS A 253 19.57 -5.93 10.39
N PRO A 254 19.59 -7.27 10.31
CA PRO A 254 20.12 -8.15 11.36
C PRO A 254 21.66 -8.14 11.49
N ARG A 255 22.40 -7.49 10.57
CA ARG A 255 23.87 -7.53 10.52
C ARG A 255 24.58 -6.21 10.81
N LEU A 256 23.86 -5.14 11.16
CA LEU A 256 24.47 -3.87 11.52
C LEU A 256 24.61 -3.73 13.05
N PRO A 257 25.70 -3.11 13.54
CA PRO A 257 25.93 -2.88 14.98
C PRO A 257 24.98 -1.83 15.58
N TRP A 258 24.29 -1.04 14.76
CA TRP A 258 23.35 -0.01 15.19
C TRP A 258 21.95 -0.60 15.29
N LYS A 259 21.54 -0.95 16.51
CA LYS A 259 20.18 -1.42 16.83
C LYS A 259 19.18 -0.26 16.83
N THR A 260 19.02 0.46 15.73
CA THR A 260 17.99 1.50 15.65
C THR A 260 16.65 0.83 15.36
N GLN A 261 15.72 0.94 16.30
CA GLN A 261 14.32 0.63 16.05
C GLN A 261 13.83 1.51 14.91
N ARG A 262 12.99 0.94 14.05
CA ARG A 262 12.36 1.69 12.97
C ARG A 262 10.88 1.39 12.98
N PHE A 263 10.14 2.35 12.44
CA PHE A 263 8.69 2.32 12.35
C PHE A 263 8.28 2.57 10.91
N ALA A 264 6.98 2.43 10.62
CA ALA A 264 6.41 2.60 9.29
C ALA A 264 6.98 1.59 8.27
N HIS A 265 7.05 2.00 7.01
CA HIS A 265 7.39 1.16 5.86
C HIS A 265 8.38 1.89 4.95
N PRO A 266 9.65 2.04 5.36
CA PRO A 266 10.64 2.72 4.52
C PRO A 266 10.81 1.99 3.18
N ASP A 267 10.89 2.74 2.08
CA ASP A 267 11.15 2.20 0.74
C ASP A 267 12.44 1.38 0.70
N HIS A 268 12.42 0.31 -0.11
CA HIS A 268 13.57 -0.56 -0.36
C HIS A 268 14.13 -1.26 0.88
N ALA A 269 13.35 -1.34 1.95
CA ALA A 269 13.71 -2.14 3.11
C ALA A 269 13.43 -3.63 2.84
N THR A 270 14.20 -4.50 3.49
CA THR A 270 14.13 -5.95 3.24
C THR A 270 13.72 -6.74 4.48
N ALA A 271 13.42 -6.05 5.58
CA ALA A 271 12.99 -6.61 6.85
C ALA A 271 11.78 -7.52 6.65
N LYS A 272 11.84 -8.76 7.15
CA LYS A 272 10.82 -9.79 6.89
C LYS A 272 9.40 -9.32 7.17
N VAL A 273 9.18 -8.52 8.21
CA VAL A 273 7.85 -7.99 8.56
C VAL A 273 7.26 -7.03 7.53
N LEU A 274 8.09 -6.41 6.67
CA LEU A 274 7.62 -5.52 5.59
C LEU A 274 7.33 -6.26 4.29
N VAL A 275 8.02 -7.35 4.04
CA VAL A 275 8.00 -8.01 2.71
C VAL A 275 7.45 -9.43 2.76
N LYS A 276 7.13 -9.96 3.94
CA LYS A 276 6.36 -11.21 4.08
C LYS A 276 4.90 -10.85 4.28
N VAL A 277 4.10 -11.09 3.25
CA VAL A 277 2.67 -10.71 3.21
C VAL A 277 1.77 -11.95 3.25
N PRO A 278 0.53 -11.83 3.79
CA PRO A 278 -0.46 -12.91 3.72
C PRO A 278 -0.79 -13.28 2.28
N TRP A 279 -1.16 -14.55 2.10
CA TRP A 279 -1.72 -15.05 0.85
C TRP A 279 -2.79 -16.07 1.20
N LEU A 280 -3.99 -15.58 1.48
CA LEU A 280 -5.14 -16.40 1.84
C LEU A 280 -5.92 -16.76 0.58
N VAL A 281 -5.98 -18.04 0.25
CA VAL A 281 -6.84 -18.54 -0.84
C VAL A 281 -8.20 -18.90 -0.25
N CYS A 282 -9.24 -18.15 -0.60
CA CYS A 282 -10.60 -18.37 -0.14
C CYS A 282 -11.26 -19.55 -0.91
N PRO A 283 -12.28 -20.22 -0.33
CA PRO A 283 -13.09 -21.19 -1.05
C PRO A 283 -13.73 -20.58 -2.31
N PHE A 284 -13.81 -21.36 -3.39
CA PHE A 284 -14.47 -20.95 -4.62
C PHE A 284 -15.04 -22.17 -5.36
N ASP A 285 -16.22 -22.01 -5.95
CA ASP A 285 -16.91 -23.09 -6.68
C ASP A 285 -16.75 -23.00 -8.21
N SER A 286 -16.31 -21.84 -8.70
CA SER A 286 -16.15 -21.61 -10.14
C SER A 286 -15.04 -20.60 -10.42
N ARG A 287 -14.57 -20.58 -11.68
CA ARG A 287 -13.56 -19.62 -12.17
C ARG A 287 -14.19 -18.56 -13.04
N LYS A 288 -13.52 -17.41 -13.15
CA LYS A 288 -13.81 -16.42 -14.21
C LYS A 288 -13.16 -16.83 -15.52
N PHE A 289 -13.86 -16.60 -16.64
CA PHE A 289 -13.25 -16.63 -17.96
C PHE A 289 -12.83 -15.21 -18.31
N SER A 290 -11.54 -14.92 -18.23
CA SER A 290 -11.02 -13.59 -18.57
C SER A 290 -10.55 -13.51 -20.01
N ILE A 291 -10.96 -12.44 -20.70
CA ILE A 291 -10.60 -12.17 -22.09
C ILE A 291 -9.92 -10.79 -22.11
N PRO A 292 -8.66 -10.71 -22.58
CA PRO A 292 -8.02 -9.43 -22.86
C PRO A 292 -8.80 -8.72 -23.97
N GLU A 293 -9.25 -7.49 -23.71
CA GLU A 293 -9.95 -6.64 -24.67
C GLU A 293 -9.29 -5.26 -24.67
N THR A 294 -9.60 -4.43 -25.67
CA THR A 294 -9.13 -3.05 -25.72
C THR A 294 -9.51 -2.31 -24.42
N PRO A 295 -8.56 -1.62 -23.76
CA PRO A 295 -8.83 -0.89 -22.52
C PRO A 295 -9.86 0.22 -22.73
N GLU A 296 -10.67 0.47 -21.71
CA GLU A 296 -11.59 1.62 -21.70
C GLU A 296 -10.75 2.86 -21.44
N LYS A 297 -10.55 3.70 -22.47
CA LYS A 297 -9.74 4.92 -22.37
C LYS A 297 -10.31 5.84 -21.28
N ARG A 298 -9.44 6.23 -20.35
CA ARG A 298 -9.73 7.27 -19.37
C ARG A 298 -9.69 8.65 -20.05
N ARG A 299 -10.42 9.64 -19.50
CA ARG A 299 -9.98 11.04 -19.60
C ARG A 299 -8.93 11.20 -18.49
N SER A 300 -7.66 11.36 -18.84
CA SER A 300 -6.63 11.67 -17.85
C SER A 300 -6.97 13.03 -17.21
N VAL A 301 -6.88 13.11 -15.89
CA VAL A 301 -6.97 14.37 -15.13
C VAL A 301 -5.56 14.93 -14.90
N TYR A 302 -4.52 14.16 -15.24
CA TYR A 302 -3.13 14.53 -15.13
C TYR A 302 -2.64 15.16 -16.42
N ASN A 303 -2.03 16.33 -16.30
CA ASN A 303 -1.29 16.95 -17.39
C ASN A 303 0.11 16.31 -17.41
N GLU A 304 0.60 15.83 -18.55
CA GLU A 304 1.88 15.08 -18.66
C GLU A 304 3.05 15.87 -18.04
N ASP A 305 3.06 17.20 -18.21
CA ASP A 305 4.05 18.12 -17.62
C ASP A 305 4.05 18.11 -16.08
N SER A 306 2.90 17.84 -15.44
CA SER A 306 2.79 17.81 -13.97
C SER A 306 3.32 16.50 -13.39
N LEU A 307 3.35 15.41 -14.15
CA LEU A 307 3.84 14.12 -13.69
C LEU A 307 5.37 14.09 -13.67
N GLU A 308 6.03 14.62 -14.70
CA GLU A 308 7.49 14.70 -14.76
C GLU A 308 8.07 15.60 -13.65
N GLN A 309 7.47 16.78 -13.43
CA GLN A 309 7.88 17.70 -12.34
C GLN A 309 7.70 17.07 -10.95
N LYS A 310 6.73 16.17 -10.79
CA LYS A 310 6.43 15.48 -9.53
C LYS A 310 7.39 14.33 -9.26
N LEU A 311 7.86 13.64 -10.29
CA LEU A 311 8.93 12.63 -10.15
C LEU A 311 10.27 13.28 -9.76
N GLU A 312 10.52 14.50 -10.23
CA GLU A 312 11.72 15.29 -9.89
C GLU A 312 11.65 15.84 -8.44
N SER A 313 10.50 16.34 -8.00
CA SER A 313 10.30 16.86 -6.63
C SER A 313 10.38 15.77 -5.55
N LEU A 314 10.07 14.52 -5.91
CA LEU A 314 10.24 13.35 -5.06
C LEU A 314 11.69 12.81 -5.05
N GLY A 315 12.62 13.50 -5.73
CA GLY A 315 14.06 13.21 -5.70
C GLY A 315 14.53 12.13 -6.67
N TYR A 316 13.79 11.91 -7.76
CA TYR A 316 14.03 10.79 -8.68
C TYR A 316 14.28 11.22 -10.15
N LYS A 317 15.10 12.25 -10.38
CA LYS A 317 15.95 12.41 -11.59
C LYS A 317 17.32 12.98 -11.20
#